data_AF-A0A2X2T2T4-F1
#
_entry.id   AF-A0A2X2T2T4-F1
#
_cell.length_a   1.000
_cell.length_b   1.000
_cell.length_c   1.000
_cell.angle_alpha   90.00
_cell.angle_beta   90.00
_cell.angle_gamma   90.00
#
_symmetry.space_group_name_H-M   'P 1'
#
loop_
_entity.id
_entity.type
_entity.pdbx_description
1 polymer ?
#
loop_
_entity_poly.entity_id
_entity_poly.type
_entity_poly.pdbx_seq_one_letter_code
_entity_poly.pdbx_strand_id
1 'polypeptide(L)'
;MQAYFDQLDRVRFEGPKTTNPLAFRHYNPDALILGKRMDEHLRFAACYWHTFCWTGADMFGVGAFERPWQQAGDEMALAKRKADVAFEFFQKLGVPYYCFHDVDVSPEGTSLKEYLNNFAQMTEVLAQKQQESGVKLLWGTANCFTHPRYGAGAATNPDPEVFTWAATQVVTAMNATHQLGGENYVLWGGREGYETLLNTDLRQEREQIGRFMQMVVEHKHKIGFRGTLLIEPKPQEPTKHQYDYDVATVYGFLKQFGLEKR
;
A
#
# COMPACT_ATOMS: atom_id res chain seq x y z
N MET A 1 20.36 -12.92 -12.94
CA MET A 1 19.50 -13.72 -12.04
C MET A 1 18.57 -14.54 -12.94
N GLN A 2 18.30 -15.80 -12.62
CA GLN A 2 17.34 -16.61 -13.39
C GLN A 2 15.92 -16.08 -13.13
N ALA A 3 15.12 -15.94 -14.18
CA ALA A 3 13.72 -15.49 -14.08
C ALA A 3 12.91 -16.46 -13.21
N TYR A 4 12.04 -15.94 -12.33
CA TYR A 4 11.19 -16.76 -11.48
C TYR A 4 10.00 -17.36 -12.24
N PHE A 5 9.41 -16.60 -13.16
CA PHE A 5 8.33 -17.08 -14.02
C PHE A 5 8.88 -17.56 -15.38
N ASP A 6 9.94 -18.37 -15.39
CA ASP A 6 10.68 -18.76 -16.60
C ASP A 6 9.85 -19.49 -17.68
N GLN A 7 8.70 -20.05 -17.31
CA GLN A 7 7.74 -20.67 -18.23
C GLN A 7 6.69 -19.70 -18.81
N LEU A 8 6.73 -18.42 -18.42
CA LEU A 8 5.77 -17.41 -18.85
C LEU A 8 6.45 -16.30 -19.63
N ASP A 9 6.01 -16.11 -20.87
CA ASP A 9 6.25 -14.89 -21.63
C ASP A 9 5.33 -13.76 -21.15
N ARG A 10 5.57 -12.56 -21.67
CA ARG A 10 4.66 -11.42 -21.45
C ARG A 10 3.27 -11.76 -21.99
N VAL A 11 2.24 -11.56 -21.15
CA VAL A 11 0.82 -11.74 -21.48
C VAL A 11 0.40 -10.73 -22.54
N ARG A 12 -0.29 -11.19 -23.58
CA ARG A 12 -0.72 -10.36 -24.73
C ARG A 12 -2.22 -10.44 -24.95
N PHE A 13 -2.76 -9.44 -25.64
CA PHE A 13 -4.12 -9.50 -26.16
C PHE A 13 -4.20 -10.45 -27.36
N GLU A 14 -5.13 -11.40 -27.30
CA GLU A 14 -5.42 -12.35 -28.40
C GLU A 14 -6.90 -12.33 -28.83
N GLY A 15 -7.70 -11.46 -28.22
CA GLY A 15 -9.11 -11.28 -28.57
C GLY A 15 -10.07 -12.25 -27.87
N PRO A 16 -11.38 -11.99 -27.97
CA PRO A 16 -12.39 -12.62 -27.12
C PRO A 16 -12.61 -14.12 -27.39
N LYS A 17 -12.10 -14.62 -28.52
CA LYS A 17 -12.24 -16.03 -28.93
C LYS A 17 -11.03 -16.89 -28.56
N THR A 18 -9.96 -16.32 -27.98
CA THR A 18 -8.78 -17.13 -27.62
C THR A 18 -9.12 -18.17 -26.55
N THR A 19 -8.59 -19.37 -26.74
CA THR A 19 -8.58 -20.45 -25.74
C THR A 19 -7.33 -20.42 -24.88
N ASN A 20 -6.33 -19.59 -25.19
CA ASN A 20 -5.12 -19.43 -24.38
C ASN A 20 -5.50 -18.83 -23.01
N PRO A 21 -5.28 -19.56 -21.89
CA PRO A 21 -5.59 -19.03 -20.56
C PRO A 21 -4.63 -17.92 -20.11
N LEU A 22 -3.47 -17.80 -20.76
CA LEU A 22 -2.41 -16.83 -20.46
C LEU A 22 -2.37 -15.69 -21.50
N ALA A 23 -3.53 -15.31 -22.00
CA ALA A 23 -3.73 -14.18 -22.88
C ALA A 23 -4.94 -13.33 -22.46
N PHE A 24 -4.87 -12.02 -22.71
CA PHE A 24 -6.00 -11.14 -22.49
C PHE A 24 -7.05 -11.34 -23.58
N ARG A 25 -8.28 -11.64 -23.16
CA ARG A 25 -9.44 -11.73 -24.06
C ARG A 25 -10.03 -10.38 -24.45
N HIS A 26 -9.92 -9.39 -23.54
CA HIS A 26 -10.59 -8.09 -23.68
C HIS A 26 -9.67 -6.90 -23.45
N TYR A 27 -8.61 -7.06 -22.64
CA TYR A 27 -7.67 -5.98 -22.39
C TYR A 27 -6.70 -5.87 -23.56
N ASN A 28 -6.96 -4.91 -24.44
CA ASN A 28 -6.02 -4.45 -25.46
C ASN A 28 -5.53 -3.05 -25.05
N PRO A 29 -4.28 -2.90 -24.57
CA PRO A 29 -3.80 -1.63 -24.04
C PRO A 29 -3.85 -0.48 -25.07
N ASP A 30 -3.65 -0.79 -26.35
CA ASP A 30 -3.62 0.19 -27.43
C ASP A 30 -5.02 0.56 -27.97
N ALA A 31 -6.08 -0.15 -27.55
CA ALA A 31 -7.43 0.12 -28.03
C ALA A 31 -7.91 1.52 -27.59
N LEU A 32 -8.40 2.31 -28.55
CA LEU A 32 -8.99 3.61 -28.28
C LEU A 32 -10.45 3.45 -27.86
N ILE A 33 -10.77 3.95 -26.66
CA ILE A 33 -12.13 4.03 -26.12
C ILE A 33 -12.42 5.51 -25.86
N LEU A 34 -13.40 6.07 -26.56
CA LEU A 34 -13.78 7.49 -26.42
C LEU A 34 -12.57 8.44 -26.53
N GLY A 35 -11.63 8.15 -27.45
CA GLY A 35 -10.47 9.00 -27.72
C GLY A 35 -9.26 8.82 -26.79
N LYS A 36 -9.31 7.91 -25.82
CA LYS A 36 -8.20 7.62 -24.89
C LYS A 36 -7.87 6.12 -24.90
N ARG A 37 -6.60 5.77 -24.76
CA ARG A 37 -6.16 4.36 -24.78
C ARG A 37 -6.72 3.60 -23.58
N MET A 38 -6.98 2.30 -23.75
CA MET A 38 -7.55 1.47 -22.69
C MET A 38 -6.63 1.38 -21.46
N ASP A 39 -5.31 1.32 -21.66
CA ASP A 39 -4.33 1.34 -20.56
C ASP A 39 -4.35 2.66 -19.77
N GLU A 40 -4.53 3.79 -20.45
CA GLU A 40 -4.66 5.10 -19.81
C GLU A 40 -6.01 5.29 -19.10
N HIS A 41 -7.07 4.61 -19.52
CA HIS A 41 -8.34 4.56 -18.79
C HIS A 41 -8.22 3.74 -17.51
N LEU A 42 -7.70 2.51 -17.64
CA LEU A 42 -7.77 1.52 -16.57
C LEU A 42 -6.64 1.69 -15.56
N ARG A 43 -5.44 2.09 -16.00
CA ARG A 43 -4.28 2.38 -15.16
C ARG A 43 -4.04 1.31 -14.09
N PHE A 44 -4.06 0.05 -14.51
CA PHE A 44 -3.95 -1.08 -13.60
C PHE A 44 -2.70 -1.00 -12.72
N ALA A 45 -2.88 -1.32 -11.45
CA ALA A 45 -1.81 -1.44 -10.48
C ALA A 45 -1.80 -2.83 -9.86
N ALA A 46 -0.61 -3.41 -9.69
CA ALA A 46 -0.45 -4.64 -8.92
C ALA A 46 -0.33 -4.32 -7.42
N CYS A 47 -1.08 -5.06 -6.61
CA CYS A 47 -1.10 -4.96 -5.16
C CYS A 47 0.02 -5.80 -4.54
N TYR A 48 1.05 -5.14 -3.97
CA TYR A 48 2.27 -5.84 -3.55
C TYR A 48 2.02 -6.87 -2.43
N TRP A 49 1.19 -6.52 -1.43
CA TRP A 49 0.94 -7.40 -0.27
C TRP A 49 0.23 -8.69 -0.66
N HIS A 50 -0.88 -8.62 -1.40
CA HIS A 50 -1.59 -9.83 -1.80
C HIS A 50 -0.75 -10.67 -2.78
N THR A 51 -0.05 -10.03 -3.72
CA THR A 51 0.68 -10.76 -4.75
C THR A 51 1.98 -11.38 -4.23
N PHE A 52 2.72 -10.74 -3.31
CA PHE A 52 4.07 -11.19 -2.92
C PHE A 52 4.28 -11.41 -1.42
N CYS A 53 3.40 -10.91 -0.55
CA CYS A 53 3.55 -11.04 0.91
C CYS A 53 2.61 -12.06 1.54
N TRP A 54 1.34 -12.12 1.10
CA TRP A 54 0.38 -13.09 1.64
C TRP A 54 0.87 -14.52 1.39
N THR A 55 0.83 -15.33 2.44
CA THR A 55 1.33 -16.72 2.45
C THR A 55 0.22 -17.72 2.14
N GLY A 56 -1.01 -17.26 1.88
CA GLY A 56 -2.19 -18.11 1.72
C GLY A 56 -2.81 -18.55 3.06
N ALA A 57 -2.35 -17.99 4.19
CA ALA A 57 -2.94 -18.25 5.50
C ALA A 57 -4.32 -17.60 5.64
N ASP A 58 -5.17 -18.22 6.47
CA ASP A 58 -6.45 -17.69 6.92
C ASP A 58 -6.58 -17.83 8.45
N MET A 59 -7.75 -17.51 9.00
CA MET A 59 -8.00 -17.50 10.44
C MET A 59 -7.98 -18.92 11.08
N PHE A 60 -7.96 -19.97 10.26
CA PHE A 60 -8.10 -21.38 10.66
C PHE A 60 -6.92 -22.27 10.23
N GLY A 61 -5.94 -21.73 9.52
CA GLY A 61 -4.87 -22.52 8.91
C GLY A 61 -3.55 -21.79 8.76
N VAL A 62 -2.48 -22.57 8.54
CA VAL A 62 -1.15 -22.05 8.23
C VAL A 62 -1.04 -21.69 6.74
N GLY A 63 -0.01 -20.93 6.38
CA GLY A 63 0.25 -20.55 4.99
C GLY A 63 0.48 -21.75 4.08
N ALA A 64 -0.04 -21.68 2.85
CA ALA A 64 0.03 -22.74 1.85
C ALA A 64 1.03 -22.44 0.70
N PHE A 65 1.55 -21.22 0.60
CA PHE A 65 2.42 -20.83 -0.51
C PHE A 65 3.90 -21.06 -0.19
N GLU A 66 4.60 -21.77 -1.08
CA GLU A 66 6.04 -22.06 -0.96
C GLU A 66 6.87 -21.09 -1.80
N ARG A 67 6.93 -19.83 -1.38
CA ARG A 67 7.63 -18.77 -2.13
C ARG A 67 9.09 -18.63 -1.68
N PRO A 68 10.09 -18.67 -2.59
CA PRO A 68 11.50 -18.63 -2.21
C PRO A 68 11.94 -17.35 -1.47
N TRP A 69 11.22 -16.24 -1.62
CA TRP A 69 11.48 -14.98 -0.92
C TRP A 69 10.72 -14.87 0.42
N GLN A 70 9.99 -15.90 0.83
CA GLN A 70 9.29 -15.99 2.11
C GLN A 70 9.91 -17.05 3.04
N GLN A 71 11.03 -17.67 2.64
CA GLN A 71 11.76 -18.63 3.46
C GLN A 71 12.61 -17.92 4.52
N ALA A 72 13.09 -18.66 5.53
CA ALA A 72 14.02 -18.13 6.51
C ALA A 72 15.35 -17.70 5.84
N GLY A 73 15.95 -16.61 6.31
CA GLY A 73 17.20 -16.09 5.78
C GLY A 73 17.43 -14.63 6.16
N ASP A 74 18.38 -13.99 5.49
CA ASP A 74 18.58 -12.54 5.58
C ASP A 74 17.37 -11.80 5.00
N GLU A 75 16.62 -11.11 5.87
CA GLU A 75 15.38 -10.44 5.49
C GLU A 75 15.57 -9.37 4.42
N MET A 76 16.70 -8.67 4.42
CA MET A 76 17.02 -7.65 3.41
C MET A 76 17.33 -8.31 2.06
N ALA A 77 18.06 -9.42 2.07
CA ALA A 77 18.31 -10.20 0.85
C ALA A 77 16.99 -10.75 0.27
N LEU A 78 16.08 -11.23 1.12
CA LEU A 78 14.76 -11.71 0.73
C LEU A 78 13.87 -10.58 0.20
N ALA A 79 13.93 -9.39 0.78
CA ALA A 79 13.21 -8.21 0.29
C ALA A 79 13.69 -7.78 -1.11
N LYS A 80 15.00 -7.78 -1.35
CA LYS A 80 15.58 -7.52 -2.68
C LYS A 80 15.15 -8.57 -3.70
N ARG A 81 15.20 -9.85 -3.33
CA ARG A 81 14.70 -10.95 -4.18
C ARG A 81 13.21 -10.79 -4.49
N LYS A 82 12.39 -10.42 -3.50
CA LYS A 82 10.96 -10.16 -3.69
C LYS A 82 10.73 -9.00 -4.68
N ALA A 83 11.53 -7.94 -4.61
CA ALA A 83 11.48 -6.84 -5.56
C ALA A 83 11.87 -7.27 -6.99
N ASP A 84 12.90 -8.11 -7.15
CA ASP A 84 13.26 -8.69 -8.45
C ASP A 84 12.08 -9.45 -9.07
N VAL A 85 11.45 -10.34 -8.29
CA VAL A 85 10.29 -11.12 -8.74
C VAL A 85 9.07 -10.25 -9.01
N ALA A 86 8.85 -9.22 -8.20
CA ALA A 86 7.73 -8.30 -8.36
C ALA A 86 7.81 -7.53 -9.68
N PHE A 87 8.98 -6.98 -10.00
CA PHE A 87 9.15 -6.24 -11.26
C PHE A 87 9.17 -7.14 -12.50
N GLU A 88 9.65 -8.39 -12.38
CA GLU A 88 9.44 -9.40 -13.43
C GLU A 88 7.94 -9.64 -13.68
N PHE A 89 7.16 -9.82 -12.61
CA PHE A 89 5.72 -10.02 -12.69
C PHE A 89 5.01 -8.83 -13.34
N PHE A 90 5.36 -7.59 -12.95
CA PHE A 90 4.75 -6.37 -13.50
C PHE A 90 5.00 -6.27 -15.01
N GLN A 91 6.23 -6.55 -15.45
CA GLN A 91 6.60 -6.53 -16.87
C GLN A 91 5.86 -7.62 -17.67
N LYS A 92 5.78 -8.84 -17.13
CA LYS A 92 5.08 -9.95 -17.79
C LYS A 92 3.58 -9.74 -17.88
N LEU A 93 2.95 -9.19 -16.85
CA LEU A 93 1.53 -8.85 -16.87
C LEU A 93 1.26 -7.59 -17.72
N GLY A 94 2.26 -6.72 -17.90
CA GLY A 94 2.13 -5.46 -18.61
C GLY A 94 1.35 -4.40 -17.82
N VAL A 95 1.41 -4.44 -16.49
CA VAL A 95 0.78 -3.43 -15.63
C VAL A 95 1.67 -2.18 -15.52
N PRO A 96 1.12 -0.96 -15.71
CA PRO A 96 1.91 0.27 -15.62
C PRO A 96 2.25 0.67 -14.19
N TYR A 97 1.50 0.18 -13.20
CA TYR A 97 1.65 0.61 -11.81
C TYR A 97 1.76 -0.54 -10.80
N TYR A 98 2.25 -0.20 -9.60
CA TYR A 98 2.15 -1.02 -8.39
C TYR A 98 1.80 -0.15 -7.18
N CYS A 99 1.41 -0.81 -6.08
CA CYS A 99 1.07 -0.18 -4.81
C CYS A 99 1.64 -0.99 -3.63
N PHE A 100 2.08 -0.34 -2.55
CA PHE A 100 2.68 -1.04 -1.40
C PHE A 100 2.38 -0.37 -0.05
N HIS A 101 2.42 -1.16 1.04
CA HIS A 101 2.77 -0.67 2.37
C HIS A 101 4.28 -0.73 2.59
N ASP A 102 4.81 0.18 3.40
CA ASP A 102 6.23 0.21 3.81
C ASP A 102 6.78 -1.18 4.19
N VAL A 103 6.07 -1.90 5.06
CA VAL A 103 6.47 -3.24 5.53
C VAL A 103 6.32 -4.36 4.49
N ASP A 104 5.62 -4.09 3.37
CA ASP A 104 5.52 -5.06 2.28
C ASP A 104 6.81 -5.14 1.48
N VAL A 105 7.51 -4.01 1.35
CA VAL A 105 8.70 -3.88 0.50
C VAL A 105 9.99 -3.89 1.30
N SER A 106 9.93 -3.67 2.61
CA SER A 106 11.10 -3.62 3.48
C SER A 106 10.87 -4.38 4.79
N PRO A 107 11.89 -5.05 5.35
CA PRO A 107 11.82 -5.56 6.71
C PRO A 107 11.75 -4.42 7.73
N GLU A 108 10.90 -4.59 8.76
CA GLU A 108 10.76 -3.63 9.86
C GLU A 108 12.03 -3.56 10.73
N GLY A 109 12.75 -4.68 10.87
CA GLY A 109 13.83 -4.80 11.84
C GLY A 109 13.31 -4.79 13.29
N THR A 110 14.23 -4.54 14.22
CA THR A 110 13.98 -4.63 15.68
C THR A 110 13.96 -3.28 16.39
N SER A 111 14.21 -2.18 15.66
CA SER A 111 14.21 -0.83 16.20
C SER A 111 13.79 0.19 15.15
N LEU A 112 13.40 1.40 15.59
CA LEU A 112 13.08 2.49 14.68
C LEU A 112 14.26 2.82 13.74
N LYS A 113 15.49 2.76 14.25
CA LYS A 113 16.69 3.00 13.45
C LYS A 113 16.84 1.96 12.34
N GLU A 114 16.59 0.70 12.63
CA GLU A 114 16.61 -0.36 11.63
C GLU A 114 15.50 -0.20 10.59
N TYR A 115 14.26 0.08 11.03
CA TYR A 115 13.14 0.38 10.13
C TYR A 115 13.50 1.49 9.12
N LEU A 116 13.98 2.63 9.61
CA LEU A 116 14.35 3.78 8.78
C LEU A 116 15.46 3.41 7.78
N ASN A 117 16.51 2.72 8.25
CA ASN A 117 17.65 2.35 7.40
C ASN A 117 17.28 1.29 6.36
N ASN A 118 16.47 0.29 6.73
CA ASN A 118 16.05 -0.78 5.85
C ASN A 118 15.14 -0.22 4.75
N PHE A 119 14.18 0.61 5.12
CA PHE A 119 13.21 1.13 4.17
C PHE A 119 13.83 2.16 3.23
N ALA A 120 14.80 2.97 3.69
CA ALA A 120 15.59 3.83 2.82
C ALA A 120 16.35 3.03 1.74
N GLN A 121 17.03 1.95 2.14
CA GLN A 121 17.73 1.06 1.19
C GLN A 121 16.78 0.41 0.19
N MET A 122 15.63 -0.10 0.65
CA MET A 122 14.64 -0.71 -0.25
C MET A 122 13.99 0.33 -1.16
N THR A 123 13.82 1.57 -0.72
CA THR A 123 13.35 2.67 -1.57
C THR A 123 14.32 2.93 -2.73
N GLU A 124 15.64 2.90 -2.50
CA GLU A 124 16.64 3.00 -3.57
C GLU A 124 16.56 1.83 -4.56
N VAL A 125 16.40 0.59 -4.05
CA VAL A 125 16.22 -0.60 -4.88
C VAL A 125 14.99 -0.47 -5.76
N LEU A 126 13.84 -0.07 -5.19
CA LEU A 126 12.61 0.14 -5.96
C LEU A 126 12.76 1.24 -7.01
N ALA A 127 13.44 2.35 -6.69
CA ALA A 127 13.69 3.44 -7.63
C ALA A 127 14.52 2.96 -8.83
N GLN A 128 15.57 2.16 -8.58
CA GLN A 128 16.35 1.54 -9.66
C GLN A 128 15.47 0.61 -10.52
N LYS A 129 14.62 -0.21 -9.90
CA LYS A 129 13.70 -1.08 -10.63
C LYS A 129 12.68 -0.32 -11.47
N GLN A 130 12.16 0.81 -10.99
CA GLN A 130 11.29 1.68 -11.77
C GLN A 130 12.03 2.25 -13.00
N GLN A 131 13.28 2.67 -12.84
CA GLN A 131 14.10 3.16 -13.97
C GLN A 131 14.37 2.06 -15.01
N GLU A 132 14.68 0.85 -14.57
CA GLU A 132 14.96 -0.29 -15.46
C GLU A 132 13.70 -0.77 -16.22
N SER A 133 12.53 -0.71 -15.58
CA SER A 133 11.30 -1.33 -16.10
C SER A 133 10.30 -0.36 -16.72
N GLY A 134 10.36 0.92 -16.36
CA GLY A 134 9.34 1.92 -16.68
C GLY A 134 8.04 1.80 -15.88
N VAL A 135 7.92 0.81 -14.98
CA VAL A 135 6.77 0.67 -14.06
C VAL A 135 6.80 1.79 -13.03
N LYS A 136 5.63 2.33 -12.67
CA LYS A 136 5.49 3.49 -11.79
C LYS A 136 4.79 3.14 -10.49
N LEU A 137 4.98 3.95 -9.45
CA LEU A 137 4.23 3.83 -8.21
C LEU A 137 2.89 4.57 -8.35
N LEU A 138 1.76 3.88 -8.15
CA LEU A 138 0.46 4.58 -8.10
C LEU A 138 0.26 5.23 -6.74
N TRP A 139 0.58 4.49 -5.67
CA TRP A 139 0.63 5.01 -4.30
C TRP A 139 1.43 4.10 -3.37
N GLY A 140 2.04 4.71 -2.36
CA GLY A 140 2.47 4.03 -1.15
C GLY A 140 1.55 4.34 0.02
N THR A 141 1.71 3.60 1.10
CA THR A 141 1.00 3.77 2.38
C THR A 141 1.83 3.18 3.51
N ALA A 142 1.45 3.46 4.75
CA ALA A 142 2.05 2.88 5.95
C ALA A 142 1.15 1.77 6.50
N ASN A 143 1.72 0.60 6.80
CA ASN A 143 1.00 -0.42 7.56
C ASN A 143 1.04 -0.08 9.05
N CYS A 144 0.01 0.64 9.50
CA CYS A 144 -0.20 0.95 10.91
C CYS A 144 -1.28 0.05 11.55
N PHE A 145 -1.33 -1.23 11.18
CA PHE A 145 -2.42 -2.12 11.61
C PHE A 145 -2.03 -3.58 11.90
N THR A 146 -0.92 -4.07 11.33
CA THR A 146 -0.47 -5.47 11.51
C THR A 146 0.31 -5.67 12.80
N HIS A 147 1.28 -4.79 13.11
CA HIS A 147 2.13 -4.97 14.30
C HIS A 147 1.32 -4.89 15.60
N PRO A 148 1.58 -5.74 16.62
CA PRO A 148 0.83 -5.77 17.88
C PRO A 148 0.69 -4.43 18.61
N ARG A 149 1.67 -3.52 18.42
CA ARG A 149 1.64 -2.14 18.93
C ARG A 149 0.36 -1.39 18.57
N TYR A 150 -0.26 -1.72 17.44
CA TYR A 150 -1.46 -1.07 16.92
C TYR A 150 -2.78 -1.73 17.36
N GLY A 151 -2.73 -2.65 18.33
CA GLY A 151 -3.91 -3.40 18.80
C GLY A 151 -5.07 -2.50 19.25
N ALA A 152 -4.78 -1.29 19.73
CA ALA A 152 -5.77 -0.31 20.20
C ALA A 152 -5.86 0.94 19.29
N GLY A 153 -5.44 0.85 18.03
CA GLY A 153 -5.43 1.97 17.09
C GLY A 153 -4.02 2.45 16.75
N ALA A 154 -3.92 3.39 15.82
CA ALA A 154 -2.65 4.00 15.43
C ALA A 154 -2.71 5.50 15.69
N ALA A 155 -3.34 6.26 14.80
CA ALA A 155 -3.66 7.65 15.05
C ALA A 155 -4.75 7.81 16.12
N THR A 156 -5.59 6.81 16.35
CA THR A 156 -6.61 6.82 17.41
C THR A 156 -6.18 6.10 18.68
N ASN A 157 -4.92 5.69 18.79
CA ASN A 157 -4.46 4.94 19.96
C ASN A 157 -4.55 5.79 21.24
N PRO A 158 -5.03 5.24 22.37
CA PRO A 158 -5.02 5.95 23.66
C PRO A 158 -3.60 6.18 24.22
N ASP A 159 -2.59 5.46 23.73
CA ASP A 159 -1.18 5.67 24.06
C ASP A 159 -0.50 6.65 23.07
N PRO A 160 -0.01 7.82 23.54
CA PRO A 160 0.65 8.81 22.69
C PRO A 160 1.98 8.33 22.10
N GLU A 161 2.65 7.34 22.68
CA GLU A 161 3.86 6.77 22.09
C GLU A 161 3.55 5.98 20.82
N VAL A 162 2.41 5.27 20.78
CA VAL A 162 1.95 4.55 19.59
C VAL A 162 1.52 5.54 18.49
N PHE A 163 0.85 6.63 18.85
CA PHE A 163 0.57 7.73 17.92
C PHE A 163 1.85 8.25 17.26
N THR A 164 2.90 8.46 18.06
CA THR A 164 4.19 8.98 17.59
C THR A 164 4.87 8.01 16.63
N TRP A 165 4.78 6.71 16.90
CA TRP A 165 5.28 5.69 16.00
C TRP A 165 4.50 5.66 14.68
N ALA A 166 3.17 5.72 14.73
CA ALA A 166 2.32 5.77 13.53
C ALA A 166 2.63 7.00 12.66
N ALA A 167 2.79 8.17 13.28
CA ALA A 167 3.20 9.40 12.60
C ALA A 167 4.56 9.23 11.92
N THR A 168 5.49 8.55 12.58
CA THR A 168 6.83 8.28 12.02
C THR A 168 6.76 7.36 10.81
N GLN A 169 5.95 6.29 10.85
CA GLN A 169 5.76 5.42 9.68
C GLN A 169 5.09 6.17 8.53
N VAL A 170 4.05 6.97 8.79
CA VAL A 170 3.37 7.75 7.74
C VAL A 170 4.28 8.78 7.09
N VAL A 171 5.08 9.52 7.88
CA VAL A 171 6.08 10.45 7.34
C VAL A 171 7.10 9.72 6.47
N THR A 172 7.59 8.57 6.93
CA THR A 172 8.62 7.81 6.21
C THR A 172 8.06 7.21 4.91
N ALA A 173 6.88 6.60 4.97
CA ALA A 173 6.17 6.05 3.81
C ALA A 173 5.82 7.12 2.79
N MET A 174 5.39 8.31 3.22
CA MET A 174 5.11 9.42 2.30
C MET A 174 6.37 9.95 1.64
N ASN A 175 7.49 10.05 2.38
CA ASN A 175 8.78 10.44 1.79
C ASN A 175 9.25 9.45 0.73
N ALA A 176 9.16 8.14 1.01
CA ALA A 176 9.47 7.10 0.04
C ALA A 176 8.54 7.16 -1.18
N THR A 177 7.24 7.37 -0.95
CA THR A 177 6.25 7.55 -2.02
C THR A 177 6.59 8.74 -2.91
N HIS A 178 6.98 9.88 -2.31
CA HIS A 178 7.43 11.05 -3.04
C HIS A 178 8.69 10.75 -3.87
N GLN A 179 9.70 10.12 -3.26
CA GLN A 179 10.96 9.77 -3.92
C GLN A 179 10.75 8.83 -5.12
N LEU A 180 9.80 7.89 -5.01
CA LEU A 180 9.44 6.93 -6.05
C LEU A 180 8.44 7.50 -7.09
N GLY A 181 8.13 8.79 -7.02
CA GLY A 181 7.22 9.45 -7.95
C GLY A 181 5.78 8.96 -7.87
N GLY A 182 5.33 8.55 -6.67
CA GLY A 182 3.97 8.09 -6.41
C GLY A 182 2.93 9.16 -6.76
N GLU A 183 1.86 8.76 -7.44
CA GLU A 183 0.82 9.71 -7.86
C GLU A 183 -0.19 10.02 -6.74
N ASN A 184 -0.29 9.15 -5.73
CA ASN A 184 -1.16 9.32 -4.58
C ASN A 184 -0.49 8.77 -3.31
N TYR A 185 -1.08 9.06 -2.15
CA TYR A 185 -0.73 8.43 -0.88
C TYR A 185 -2.02 8.02 -0.16
N VAL A 186 -2.11 6.76 0.25
CA VAL A 186 -3.34 6.18 0.81
C VAL A 186 -3.26 6.16 2.34
N LEU A 187 -4.40 6.39 2.98
CA LEU A 187 -4.64 6.16 4.40
C LEU A 187 -5.83 5.22 4.53
N TRP A 188 -5.55 3.97 4.91
CA TRP A 188 -6.58 3.01 5.30
C TRP A 188 -6.50 2.77 6.80
N GLY A 189 -7.57 3.13 7.51
CA GLY A 189 -7.63 3.10 8.97
C GLY A 189 -7.90 1.71 9.55
N GLY A 190 -7.08 0.69 9.22
CA GLY A 190 -7.35 -0.70 9.62
C GLY A 190 -7.50 -0.94 11.13
N ARG A 191 -6.95 -0.07 11.98
CA ARG A 191 -7.18 -0.09 13.44
C ARG A 191 -7.82 1.21 13.96
N GLU A 192 -8.19 2.12 13.07
CA GLU A 192 -8.74 3.43 13.41
C GLU A 192 -10.26 3.30 13.59
N GLY A 193 -10.63 2.83 14.78
CA GLY A 193 -11.97 2.44 15.13
C GLY A 193 -11.98 1.83 16.52
N TYR A 194 -13.05 1.13 16.87
CA TYR A 194 -13.16 0.50 18.20
C TYR A 194 -13.67 -0.92 18.13
N GLU A 195 -13.35 -1.68 19.18
CA GLU A 195 -13.92 -3.01 19.42
C GLU A 195 -15.13 -2.93 20.36
N THR A 196 -15.07 -2.08 21.39
CA THR A 196 -16.17 -1.86 22.33
C THR A 196 -16.29 -0.38 22.72
N LEU A 197 -17.52 0.13 22.78
CA LEU A 197 -17.78 1.51 23.22
C LEU A 197 -17.50 1.73 24.71
N LEU A 198 -17.40 0.66 25.50
CA LEU A 198 -17.24 0.76 26.97
C LEU A 198 -15.91 1.38 27.39
N ASN A 199 -14.89 1.31 26.56
CA ASN A 199 -13.54 1.83 26.82
C ASN A 199 -13.07 2.82 25.75
N THR A 200 -13.97 3.31 24.91
CA THR A 200 -13.64 4.19 23.77
C THR A 200 -14.24 5.57 24.00
N ASP A 201 -13.38 6.60 24.10
CA ASP A 201 -13.85 7.98 23.99
C ASP A 201 -13.85 8.40 22.51
N LEU A 202 -15.02 8.25 21.88
CA LEU A 202 -15.22 8.60 20.48
C LEU A 202 -14.91 10.06 20.18
N ARG A 203 -15.08 10.97 21.15
CA ARG A 203 -14.82 12.40 20.92
C ARG A 203 -13.32 12.64 20.87
N GLN A 204 -12.58 12.09 21.83
CA GLN A 204 -11.13 12.19 21.89
C GLN A 204 -10.50 11.57 20.63
N GLU A 205 -10.83 10.33 20.29
CA GLU A 205 -10.24 9.64 19.13
C GLU A 205 -10.55 10.36 17.82
N ARG A 206 -11.76 10.92 17.68
CA ARG A 206 -12.16 11.73 16.53
C ARG A 206 -11.33 13.00 16.38
N GLU A 207 -11.08 13.72 17.47
CA GLU A 207 -10.21 14.90 17.48
C GLU A 207 -8.75 14.53 17.17
N GLN A 208 -8.28 13.41 17.72
CA GLN A 208 -6.93 12.91 17.55
C GLN A 208 -6.63 12.54 16.09
N ILE A 209 -7.49 11.74 15.45
CA ILE A 209 -7.32 11.40 14.03
C ILE A 209 -7.55 12.62 13.13
N GLY A 210 -8.43 13.54 13.52
CA GLY A 210 -8.58 14.85 12.86
C GLY A 210 -7.28 15.64 12.83
N ARG A 211 -6.59 15.75 13.98
CA ARG A 211 -5.28 16.40 14.07
C ARG A 211 -4.21 15.63 13.30
N PHE A 212 -4.20 14.30 13.37
CA PHE A 212 -3.26 13.47 12.63
C PHE A 212 -3.37 13.72 11.13
N MET A 213 -4.58 13.72 10.56
CA MET A 213 -4.81 13.95 9.13
C MET A 213 -4.38 15.36 8.70
N GLN A 214 -4.55 16.37 9.57
CA GLN A 214 -4.00 17.71 9.32
C GLN A 214 -2.46 17.69 9.27
N MET A 215 -1.79 16.96 10.16
CA MET A 215 -0.34 16.80 10.13
C MET A 215 0.14 16.08 8.86
N VAL A 216 -0.60 15.08 8.38
CA VAL A 216 -0.33 14.39 7.10
C VAL A 216 -0.38 15.38 5.94
N VAL A 217 -1.39 16.24 5.89
CA VAL A 217 -1.53 17.30 4.88
C VAL A 217 -0.39 18.34 4.99
N GLU A 218 -0.08 18.79 6.21
CA GLU A 218 1.04 19.70 6.49
C GLU A 218 2.36 19.13 5.97
N HIS A 219 2.63 17.84 6.23
CA HIS A 219 3.83 17.16 5.78
C HIS A 219 3.88 17.01 4.26
N LYS A 220 2.77 16.60 3.62
CA LYS A 220 2.62 16.56 2.15
C LYS A 220 3.07 17.87 1.52
N HIS A 221 2.57 19.01 2.03
CA HIS A 221 2.96 20.33 1.52
C HIS A 221 4.41 20.68 1.85
N LYS A 222 4.88 20.38 3.06
CA LYS A 222 6.25 20.64 3.50
C LYS A 222 7.29 19.99 2.59
N ILE A 223 7.07 18.76 2.15
CA ILE A 223 7.98 18.03 1.25
C ILE A 223 7.68 18.29 -0.24
N GLY A 224 6.66 19.09 -0.56
CA GLY A 224 6.26 19.39 -1.93
C GLY A 224 5.62 18.20 -2.67
N PHE A 225 5.05 17.22 -1.95
CA PHE A 225 4.34 16.11 -2.56
C PHE A 225 3.04 16.60 -3.22
N ARG A 226 2.94 16.41 -4.54
CA ARG A 226 1.79 16.85 -5.34
C ARG A 226 0.72 15.79 -5.52
N GLY A 227 1.00 14.55 -5.12
CA GLY A 227 0.04 13.45 -5.25
C GLY A 227 -1.19 13.64 -4.36
N THR A 228 -2.29 13.00 -4.73
CA THR A 228 -3.55 13.08 -4.01
C THR A 228 -3.46 12.28 -2.71
N LEU A 229 -3.99 12.81 -1.60
CA LEU A 229 -4.23 12.01 -0.39
C LEU A 229 -5.56 11.28 -0.54
N LEU A 230 -5.58 9.98 -0.28
CA LEU A 230 -6.75 9.13 -0.42
C LEU A 230 -7.09 8.51 0.94
N ILE A 231 -8.36 8.61 1.35
CA ILE A 231 -8.90 7.83 2.46
C ILE A 231 -9.64 6.65 1.86
N GLU A 232 -9.34 5.44 2.33
CA GLU A 232 -9.99 4.20 1.88
C GLU A 232 -11.09 3.80 2.88
N PRO A 233 -12.39 4.00 2.56
CA PRO A 233 -13.45 3.70 3.50
C PRO A 233 -13.65 2.19 3.65
N LYS A 234 -13.89 1.75 4.88
CA LYS A 234 -14.31 0.39 5.20
C LYS A 234 -15.17 0.43 6.47
N PRO A 235 -16.29 -0.31 6.54
CA PRO A 235 -17.21 -0.22 7.69
C PRO A 235 -16.66 -0.85 8.98
N GLN A 236 -15.90 -1.94 8.84
CA GLN A 236 -15.46 -2.81 9.92
C GLN A 236 -14.39 -3.79 9.40
N GLU A 237 -13.89 -4.64 10.30
CA GLU A 237 -12.87 -5.67 10.09
C GLU A 237 -11.47 -5.09 9.79
N PRO A 238 -10.52 -5.19 10.74
CA PRO A 238 -10.59 -6.00 11.96
C PRO A 238 -11.33 -5.36 13.15
N THR A 239 -11.65 -4.06 13.13
CA THR A 239 -12.42 -3.41 14.21
C THR A 239 -13.90 -3.76 14.14
N LYS A 240 -14.59 -3.81 15.27
CA LYS A 240 -16.07 -3.86 15.33
C LYS A 240 -16.75 -2.67 14.64
N HIS A 241 -16.16 -1.48 14.68
CA HIS A 241 -16.58 -0.30 13.91
C HIS A 241 -15.36 0.52 13.51
N GLN A 242 -15.16 0.71 12.21
CA GLN A 242 -14.10 1.57 11.68
C GLN A 242 -14.65 2.98 11.40
N TYR A 243 -13.90 4.02 11.77
CA TYR A 243 -14.39 5.40 11.72
C TYR A 243 -14.66 5.90 10.30
N ASP A 244 -13.83 5.47 9.34
CA ASP A 244 -13.99 5.76 7.91
C ASP A 244 -14.98 4.79 7.27
N TYR A 245 -16.21 4.75 7.80
CA TYR A 245 -17.18 3.68 7.52
C TYR A 245 -17.57 3.57 6.03
N ASP A 246 -17.90 4.71 5.44
CA ASP A 246 -18.28 4.87 4.04
C ASP A 246 -17.88 6.25 3.52
N VAL A 247 -18.12 6.49 2.22
CA VAL A 247 -17.77 7.76 1.56
C VAL A 247 -18.49 8.94 2.21
N ALA A 248 -19.75 8.77 2.65
CA ALA A 248 -20.51 9.86 3.26
C ALA A 248 -19.92 10.27 4.62
N THR A 249 -19.55 9.29 5.43
CA THR A 249 -18.92 9.45 6.74
C THR A 249 -17.54 10.10 6.61
N VAL A 250 -16.73 9.63 5.66
CA VAL A 250 -15.43 10.22 5.33
C VAL A 250 -15.59 11.66 4.86
N TYR A 251 -16.54 11.96 3.96
CA TYR A 251 -16.75 13.34 3.53
C TYR A 251 -17.19 14.26 4.68
N GLY A 252 -18.05 13.78 5.58
CA GLY A 252 -18.43 14.48 6.80
C GLY A 252 -17.23 14.77 7.71
N PHE A 253 -16.33 13.80 7.89
CA PHE A 253 -15.06 13.99 8.61
C PHE A 253 -14.18 15.06 7.96
N LEU A 254 -13.97 14.96 6.64
CA LEU A 254 -13.15 15.92 5.89
C LEU A 254 -13.71 17.34 6.04
N LYS A 255 -15.03 17.51 5.99
CA LYS A 255 -15.70 18.79 6.23
C LYS A 255 -15.51 19.31 7.65
N GLN A 256 -15.67 18.45 8.64
CA GLN A 256 -15.53 18.80 10.06
C GLN A 256 -14.13 19.35 10.36
N PHE A 257 -13.07 18.77 9.77
CA PHE A 257 -11.69 19.14 10.04
C PHE A 257 -11.05 20.05 8.98
N GLY A 258 -11.82 20.53 8.00
CA GLY A 258 -11.37 21.47 6.96
C GLY A 258 -10.34 20.88 5.98
N LEU A 259 -10.51 19.60 5.65
CA LEU A 259 -9.60 18.79 4.84
C LEU A 259 -10.12 18.52 3.42
N GLU A 260 -11.37 18.86 3.10
CA GLU A 260 -12.01 18.43 1.85
C GLU A 260 -11.45 19.08 0.57
N LYS A 261 -10.58 20.08 0.71
CA LYS A 261 -9.93 20.81 -0.39
C LYS A 261 -8.40 20.78 -0.33
N ARG A 262 -7.80 19.93 0.51
CA ARG A 262 -6.35 19.94 0.79
C ARG A 262 -5.63 18.68 0.27
#